data_AF-A0A4Q5R114-F1
#
_entry.id   AF-A0A4Q5R114-F1
#
_cell.length_a   1.000
_cell.length_b   1.000
_cell.length_c   1.000
_cell.angle_alpha   90.00
_cell.angle_beta   90.00
_cell.angle_gamma   90.00
#
_symmetry.space_group_name_H-M   'P 1'
#
loop_
_entity.id
_entity.type
_entity.pdbx_description
1 polymer ?
#
loop_
_entity_poly.entity_id
_entity_poly.type
_entity_poly.pdbx_seq_one_letter_code
_entity_poly.pdbx_strand_id
1 'polypeptide(L)'
;WVPPFPAYVPMPEQMPGKGIGHFFGAMRIDAFRPAADFKSNMDNWIRRFRSAKTVEGEEQVLIPGDPEREMESDRRLNGIPLLHSVADDLGFLANKLGMNFI
;
A
#
# COMPACT_ATOMS: atom_id res chain seq x y z
N TRP A 1 -12.29 -12.15 -15.89
CA TRP A 1 -12.37 -12.57 -14.48
C TRP A 1 -10.98 -13.03 -14.08
N VAL A 2 -10.44 -12.50 -12.97
CA VAL A 2 -9.12 -12.89 -12.45
C VAL A 2 -9.38 -13.46 -11.06
N PRO A 3 -9.26 -14.79 -10.85
CA PRO A 3 -9.37 -15.35 -9.52
C PRO A 3 -8.23 -14.81 -8.65
N PRO A 4 -8.41 -14.72 -7.32
CA PRO A 4 -7.30 -14.43 -6.43
C PRO A 4 -6.21 -15.50 -6.61
N PHE A 5 -4.94 -15.09 -6.49
CA PHE A 5 -3.77 -15.98 -6.53
C PHE A 5 -3.07 -16.05 -5.16
N PRO A 6 -3.70 -16.59 -4.10
CA PRO A 6 -2.98 -16.84 -2.87
C PRO A 6 -1.92 -17.92 -3.11
N ALA A 7 -0.73 -17.74 -2.55
CA ALA A 7 0.39 -18.67 -2.72
C ALA A 7 0.11 -20.11 -2.20
N TYR A 8 -0.98 -20.31 -1.46
CA TYR A 8 -1.36 -21.58 -0.83
C TYR A 8 -2.56 -22.28 -1.53
N VAL A 9 -3.05 -21.78 -2.65
CA VAL A 9 -4.16 -22.39 -3.42
C VAL A 9 -3.60 -23.00 -4.72
N PRO A 10 -4.04 -24.21 -5.12
CA PRO A 10 -3.67 -24.78 -6.42
C PRO A 10 -3.98 -23.83 -7.57
N MET A 11 -3.10 -23.81 -8.58
CA MET A 11 -3.29 -22.93 -9.74
C MET A 11 -4.61 -23.28 -10.46
N PRO A 12 -5.49 -22.30 -10.72
CA PRO A 12 -6.75 -22.54 -11.40
C PRO A 12 -6.54 -23.13 -12.80
N GLU A 13 -7.38 -24.09 -13.20
CA GLU A 13 -7.32 -24.66 -14.56
C GLU A 13 -7.65 -23.61 -15.64
N GLN A 14 -8.55 -22.68 -15.33
CA GLN A 14 -8.89 -21.53 -16.17
C GLN A 14 -8.09 -20.30 -15.75
N MET A 15 -6.81 -20.30 -16.09
CA MET A 15 -5.95 -19.14 -15.93
C MET A 15 -6.46 -17.98 -16.79
N PRO A 16 -6.38 -16.72 -16.32
CA PRO A 16 -6.34 -15.59 -17.23
C PRO A 16 -5.22 -15.82 -18.26
N GLY A 17 -5.33 -15.20 -19.44
CA GLY A 17 -4.27 -15.31 -20.47
C GLY A 17 -2.90 -14.83 -19.99
N LYS A 18 -1.95 -14.57 -20.91
CA LYS A 18 -0.57 -14.14 -20.56
C LYS A 18 -0.45 -12.80 -19.81
N GLY A 19 -1.56 -12.17 -19.43
CA GLY A 19 -1.55 -10.86 -18.78
C GLY A 19 -2.76 -10.63 -17.87
N ILE A 20 -2.57 -9.70 -16.94
CA ILE A 20 -3.61 -9.15 -16.09
C ILE A 20 -4.02 -7.78 -16.63
N GLY A 21 -5.32 -7.48 -16.61
CA GLY A 21 -5.83 -6.18 -17.03
C GLY A 21 -5.62 -5.13 -15.95
N HIS A 22 -5.15 -3.95 -16.34
CA HIS A 22 -5.02 -2.79 -15.46
C HIS A 22 -5.83 -1.62 -16.02
N PHE A 23 -6.44 -0.84 -15.13
CA PHE A 23 -7.11 0.41 -15.48
C PHE A 23 -6.52 1.54 -14.64
N PHE A 24 -6.19 2.65 -15.30
CA PHE A 24 -5.68 3.85 -14.67
C PHE A 24 -6.57 5.02 -15.02
N GLY A 25 -6.91 5.82 -14.01
CA GLY A 25 -7.68 7.04 -14.16
C GLY A 25 -6.96 8.20 -13.48
N ALA A 26 -6.91 9.35 -14.16
CA ALA A 26 -6.41 10.59 -13.61
C ALA A 26 -7.41 11.71 -13.89
N MET A 27 -7.85 12.41 -12.84
CA MET A 27 -8.77 13.53 -12.96
C MET A 27 -8.04 14.83 -12.63
N ARG A 28 -8.07 15.78 -13.56
CA ARG A 28 -7.44 17.09 -13.39
C ARG A 28 -8.34 17.98 -12.53
N ILE A 29 -8.02 18.13 -11.24
CA ILE A 29 -8.88 18.83 -10.27
C ILE A 29 -9.16 20.29 -10.64
N ASP A 30 -8.20 20.98 -11.27
CA ASP A 30 -8.31 22.38 -11.67
C ASP A 30 -9.27 22.62 -12.85
N ALA A 31 -9.66 21.55 -13.56
CA ALA A 31 -10.68 21.61 -14.59
C ALA A 31 -12.10 21.77 -14.01
N PHE A 32 -12.27 21.54 -12.70
CA PHE A 32 -13.55 21.60 -12.01
C PHE A 32 -13.66 22.77 -11.03
N ARG A 33 -12.56 23.16 -10.39
CA ARG A 33 -12.48 24.27 -9.42
C ARG A 33 -11.03 24.68 -9.18
N PRO A 34 -10.73 25.87 -8.62
CA PRO A 34 -9.36 26.22 -8.25
C PRO A 34 -8.69 25.14 -7.39
N ALA A 35 -7.49 24.72 -7.77
CA ALA A 35 -6.78 23.62 -7.10
C ALA A 35 -6.51 23.91 -5.62
N ALA A 36 -6.25 25.17 -5.27
CA ALA A 36 -6.05 25.60 -3.90
C ALA A 36 -7.30 25.35 -3.04
N ASP A 37 -8.48 25.69 -3.56
CA ASP A 37 -9.74 25.51 -2.84
C ASP A 37 -10.09 24.02 -2.69
N PHE A 38 -9.84 23.21 -3.73
CA PHE A 38 -9.99 21.75 -3.66
C PHE A 38 -9.15 21.18 -2.51
N LYS A 39 -7.85 21.52 -2.47
CA LYS A 39 -6.94 21.04 -1.42
C LYS A 39 -7.35 21.51 -0.03
N SER A 40 -7.70 22.80 0.12
CA SER A 40 -8.17 23.35 1.40
C SER A 40 -9.44 22.65 1.90
N ASN A 41 -10.37 22.31 1.00
CA ASN A 41 -11.56 21.56 1.35
C ASN A 41 -11.26 20.11 1.72
N MET A 42 -10.30 19.47 1.03
CA MET A 42 -9.81 18.15 1.44
C MET A 42 -9.17 18.19 2.82
N ASP A 43 -8.35 19.20 3.12
CA ASP A 43 -7.74 19.35 4.45
C ASP A 43 -8.80 19.51 5.55
N ASN A 44 -9.86 20.28 5.29
CA ASN A 44 -10.99 20.41 6.21
C ASN A 44 -11.70 19.07 6.44
N TRP A 45 -11.91 18.30 5.39
CA TRP A 45 -12.50 16.96 5.47
C TRP A 45 -11.61 16.03 6.31
N ILE A 46 -10.31 15.97 6.02
CA ILE A 46 -9.34 15.15 6.76
C ILE A 46 -9.33 15.50 8.25
N ARG A 47 -9.23 16.80 8.59
CA ARG A 47 -9.26 17.26 9.99
C ARG A 47 -10.53 16.84 10.72
N ARG A 48 -11.69 16.92 10.06
CA ARG A 48 -12.97 16.49 10.66
C ARG A 48 -12.99 15.02 11.00
N PHE A 49 -12.54 14.15 10.10
CA PHE A 49 -12.45 12.72 10.36
C PHE A 49 -11.55 12.44 11.56
N ARG A 50 -10.33 13.00 11.56
CA ARG A 50 -9.38 12.81 12.65
C ARG A 50 -9.86 13.35 14.00
N SER A 51 -10.74 14.36 14.00
CA SER A 51 -11.35 14.91 15.23
C SER A 51 -12.60 14.15 15.71
N ALA A 52 -13.09 13.17 14.95
CA ALA A 52 -14.32 12.48 15.29
C ALA A 52 -14.15 11.60 16.54
N LYS A 53 -15.22 11.46 17.32
CA LYS A 53 -15.23 10.58 18.48
C LYS A 53 -15.01 9.13 18.03
N THR A 54 -14.02 8.47 18.62
CA THR A 54 -13.72 7.07 18.37
C THR A 54 -14.66 6.14 19.15
N VAL A 55 -14.71 4.88 18.73
CA VAL A 55 -15.31 3.82 19.53
C VAL A 55 -14.42 3.49 20.73
N GLU A 56 -14.98 2.87 21.76
CA GLU A 56 -14.22 2.48 22.95
C GLU A 56 -13.05 1.56 22.58
N GLY A 57 -11.86 1.85 23.11
CA GLY A 57 -10.63 1.12 22.84
C GLY A 57 -9.81 1.62 21.65
N GLU A 58 -10.34 2.54 20.84
CA GLU A 58 -9.63 3.09 19.67
C GLU A 58 -9.15 4.53 19.93
N GLU A 59 -7.87 4.81 19.62
CA GLU A 59 -7.24 6.09 19.94
C GLU A 59 -7.60 7.21 18.96
N GLN A 60 -7.70 6.90 17.66
CA GLN A 60 -7.96 7.90 16.62
C GLN A 60 -8.66 7.31 15.38
N VAL A 61 -9.41 8.14 14.67
CA VAL A 61 -9.97 7.81 13.36
C VAL A 61 -8.90 8.04 12.30
N LEU A 62 -8.50 6.96 11.61
CA LEU A 62 -7.51 6.99 10.55
C LEU A 62 -8.17 7.16 9.17
N ILE A 63 -7.45 7.79 8.24
CA ILE A 63 -7.83 7.85 6.82
C ILE A 63 -6.88 7.00 5.96
N PRO A 64 -7.31 6.54 4.77
CA PRO A 64 -6.45 5.79 3.88
C PRO A 64 -5.12 6.51 3.60
N GLY A 65 -4.01 5.81 3.81
CA GLY A 65 -2.66 6.35 3.65
C GLY A 65 -2.01 6.84 4.96
N ASP A 66 -2.73 6.96 6.07
CA ASP A 66 -2.12 7.33 7.36
C ASP A 66 -1.23 6.21 7.93
N PRO A 67 -1.69 4.95 8.09
CA PRO A 67 -0.84 3.85 8.55
C PRO A 67 0.39 3.65 7.65
N GLU A 68 0.20 3.75 6.33
CA GLU A 68 1.28 3.59 5.36
C GLU A 68 2.33 4.69 5.48
N ARG A 69 1.91 5.95 5.68
CA ARG A 69 2.84 7.07 5.85
C ARG A 69 3.65 6.95 7.14
N GLU A 70 3.00 6.55 8.23
CA GLU A 70 3.69 6.32 9.52
C GLU A 70 4.70 5.19 9.40
N MET A 71 4.30 4.07 8.81
CA MET A 71 5.15 2.90 8.59
C MET A 71 6.29 3.19 7.61
N GLU A 72 6.06 4.00 6.58
CA GLU A 72 7.12 4.47 5.68
C GLU A 72 8.15 5.32 6.44
N SER A 73 7.68 6.27 7.25
CA SER A 73 8.56 7.15 8.03
C SER A 73 9.42 6.34 9.01
N ASP A 74 8.80 5.41 9.73
CA ASP A 74 9.50 4.52 10.67
C ASP A 74 10.54 3.66 9.94
N ARG A 75 10.13 2.92 8.90
CA ARG A 75 11.03 1.98 8.19
C ARG A 75 12.13 2.66 7.40
N ARG A 76 11.93 3.92 7.00
CA ARG A 76 12.98 4.73 6.38
C ARG A 76 14.09 5.08 7.35
N LEU A 77 13.76 5.24 8.64
CA LEU A 77 14.72 5.57 9.70
C LEU A 77 15.32 4.31 10.34
N ASN A 78 14.47 3.32 10.62
CA ASN A 78 14.81 2.15 11.44
C ASN A 78 15.08 0.88 10.61
N GLY A 79 14.89 0.94 9.29
CA GLY A 79 14.99 -0.20 8.39
C GLY A 79 13.70 -1.01 8.27
N ILE A 80 13.64 -1.91 7.29
CA ILE A 80 12.47 -2.78 7.05
C ILE A 80 12.70 -4.11 7.77
N PRO A 81 11.88 -4.47 8.78
CA PRO A 81 11.99 -5.77 9.43
C PRO A 81 11.54 -6.87 8.46
N LEU A 82 12.41 -7.84 8.21
CA LEU A 82 12.12 -9.02 7.41
C LEU A 82 11.87 -10.23 8.32
N LEU A 83 10.94 -11.09 7.90
CA LEU A 83 10.83 -12.42 8.50
C LEU A 83 12.09 -13.23 8.17
N HIS A 84 12.50 -14.10 9.09
CA HIS A 84 13.71 -14.91 8.92
C HIS A 84 13.68 -15.72 7.62
N SER A 85 12.57 -16.39 7.34
CA SER A 85 12.39 -17.17 6.10
C SER A 85 12.53 -16.32 4.83
N VAL A 86 12.09 -15.05 4.86
CA VAL A 86 12.23 -14.14 3.72
C VAL A 86 13.68 -13.75 3.52
N ALA A 87 14.43 -13.51 4.60
CA ALA A 87 15.86 -13.23 4.52
C ALA A 87 16.65 -14.44 3.96
N ASP A 88 16.29 -15.66 4.39
CA ASP A 88 16.90 -16.90 3.89
C ASP A 88 16.66 -17.09 2.38
N ASP A 89 15.42 -16.88 1.92
CA ASP A 89 15.05 -16.98 0.50
C ASP A 89 15.81 -15.96 -0.36
N LEU A 90 15.93 -14.72 0.12
CA LEU A 90 16.69 -13.67 -0.56
C LEU A 90 18.19 -13.99 -0.60
N GLY A 91 18.76 -14.50 0.50
CA GLY A 91 20.15 -14.94 0.56
C GLY A 91 20.44 -16.10 -0.39
N PHE A 92 19.54 -17.09 -0.44
CA PHE A 92 19.62 -18.18 -1.42
C PHE A 92 19.61 -17.67 -2.86
N LEU A 93 18.71 -16.74 -3.18
CA LEU A 93 18.61 -16.16 -4.52
C LEU A 93 19.87 -15.36 -4.88
N ALA A 94 20.41 -14.57 -3.96
CA ALA A 94 21.63 -13.80 -4.18
C ALA A 94 22.81 -14.73 -4.49
N ASN A 95 23.01 -15.80 -3.71
CA ASN A 95 24.03 -16.81 -3.95
C ASN A 95 23.89 -17.45 -5.33
N LYS A 96 22.68 -17.85 -5.71
CA LYS A 96 22.39 -18.46 -7.02
C LYS A 96 22.71 -17.52 -8.18
N LEU A 97 22.54 -16.22 -7.97
CA LEU A 97 22.79 -15.18 -8.98
C LEU A 97 24.22 -14.60 -8.89
N GLY A 98 25.06 -15.07 -7.98
CA GLY A 98 26.42 -14.55 -7.78
C GLY A 98 26.44 -13.10 -7.27
N MET A 99 25.42 -12.69 -6.52
CA MET A 99 25.30 -11.38 -5.89
C MET A 99 25.49 -11.47 -4.38
N ASN A 100 25.87 -10.37 -3.75
CA ASN A 100 25.92 -10.27 -2.30
C ASN A 100 24.52 -9.96 -1.75
N PHE A 101 24.12 -10.69 -0.71
CA PHE A 101 22.97 -10.34 0.12
C PHE A 101 23.48 -9.71 1.41
N ILE A 102 23.17 -8.42 1.56
CA ILE A 102 23.39 -7.52 2.72
C ILE A 102 24.66 -7.81 3.53
#